data_AF-A0AAI9TLJ1-F1
#
_entry.id   AF-A0AAI9TLJ1-F1
#
_cell.length_a   1.000
_cell.length_b   1.000
_cell.length_c   1.000
_cell.angle_alpha   90.00
_cell.angle_beta   90.00
_cell.angle_gamma   90.00
#
_symmetry.space_group_name_H-M   'P 1'
#
loop_
_entity.id
_entity.type
_entity.pdbx_description
1 polymer ?
#
loop_
_entity_poly.entity_id
_entity_poly.type
_entity_poly.pdbx_seq_one_letter_code
_entity_poly.pdbx_strand_id
1 'polypeptide(L)'
;MAARKGTGPVVDKRITLIRYFLHHPLTPRPLRFSRNRYLRHWTIHRAWQLFQAQQRRKHELEMMRQYQSMQDACEELRTGAGDGGKLFRVSMNKKGIFTDMFPIEYARMQTESPPSDGWNHDWKKPGQK
;
A
#
# COMPACT_ATOMS: atom_id res chain seq x y z
N MET A 1 33.26 38.18 47.53
CA MET A 1 32.02 37.61 46.97
C MET A 1 32.35 36.94 45.64
N ALA A 2 32.22 35.61 45.54
CA ALA A 2 32.53 34.90 44.30
C ALA A 2 31.38 35.06 43.29
N ALA A 3 31.68 35.58 42.10
CA ALA A 3 30.69 35.77 41.04
C ALA A 3 30.11 34.42 40.59
N ARG A 4 28.78 34.30 40.61
CA ARG A 4 28.07 33.12 40.09
C ARG A 4 28.33 33.01 38.59
N LYS A 5 28.98 31.92 38.17
CA LYS A 5 29.22 31.57 36.77
C LYS A 5 27.86 31.39 36.09
N GLY A 6 27.46 32.36 35.25
CA GLY A 6 26.18 32.32 34.55
C GLY A 6 26.05 31.03 33.73
N THR A 7 24.98 30.27 33.99
CA THR A 7 24.58 29.16 33.13
C THR A 7 24.32 29.70 31.73
N GLY A 8 25.04 29.17 30.73
CA GLY A 8 24.87 29.56 29.33
C GLY A 8 23.42 29.46 28.86
N PRO A 9 23.09 30.07 27.71
CA PRO A 9 21.72 30.11 27.22
C PRO A 9 21.15 28.69 27.13
N VAL A 10 19.96 28.49 27.71
CA VAL A 10 19.23 27.21 27.63
C VAL A 10 18.87 26.98 26.17
N VAL A 11 19.65 26.17 25.47
CA VAL A 11 19.34 25.77 24.10
C VAL A 11 18.16 24.82 24.15
N ASP A 12 17.05 25.20 23.53
CA ASP A 12 15.87 24.34 23.44
C ASP A 12 16.25 23.03 22.72
N LYS A 13 16.10 21.90 23.43
CA LYS A 13 16.41 20.56 22.92
C LYS A 13 15.60 20.23 21.66
N ARG A 14 14.40 20.78 21.50
CA ARG A 14 13.56 20.62 20.31
C ARG A 14 14.23 21.25 19.09
N ILE A 15 14.76 22.45 19.24
CA ILE A 15 15.49 23.15 18.19
C ILE A 15 16.78 22.39 17.84
N THR A 16 17.49 21.86 18.83
CA THR A 16 18.66 21.00 18.61
C THR A 16 18.33 19.73 17.83
N LEU A 17 17.23 19.05 18.19
CA LEU A 17 16.76 17.85 17.48
C LEU A 17 16.37 18.16 16.04
N ILE A 18 15.63 19.26 15.80
CA ILE A 18 15.27 19.70 14.44
C ILE A 18 16.53 19.96 13.61
N ARG A 19 17.50 20.70 14.17
CA ARG A 19 18.78 20.97 13.48
C ARG A 19 19.56 19.69 13.19
N TYR A 20 19.57 18.75 14.12
CA TYR A 20 20.24 17.46 13.98
C TYR A 20 19.65 16.61 12.85
N PHE A 21 18.32 16.53 12.75
CA PHE A 21 17.66 15.74 11.70
C PHE A 21 17.67 16.42 10.33
N LEU A 22 17.63 17.76 10.27
CA LEU A 22 17.70 18.50 8.98
C LEU A 22 19.12 18.56 8.42
N HIS A 23 20.11 18.78 9.28
CA HIS A 23 21.51 18.94 8.89
C HIS A 23 22.38 18.02 9.73
N HIS A 24 22.24 16.73 9.47
CA HIS A 24 22.98 15.73 10.20
C HIS A 24 24.46 15.75 9.79
N PRO A 25 25.40 15.92 10.74
CA PRO A 25 26.83 16.02 10.41
C PRO A 25 27.41 14.72 9.86
N LEU A 26 26.75 13.56 10.07
CA LEU A 26 27.11 12.28 9.47
C LEU A 26 26.40 12.03 8.13
N THR A 27 25.77 13.04 7.51
CA THR A 27 25.29 12.87 6.13
C THR A 27 26.50 12.62 5.22
N PRO A 28 26.60 11.46 4.57
CA PRO A 28 27.73 11.17 3.71
C PRO A 28 27.71 12.11 2.51
N ARG A 29 28.91 12.40 1.96
CA ARG A 29 29.01 13.12 0.70
C ARG A 29 28.33 12.32 -0.43
N PRO A 30 27.81 12.99 -1.48
CA PRO A 30 27.23 12.30 -2.63
C PRO A 30 28.19 11.26 -3.23
N LEU A 31 27.64 10.12 -3.66
CA LEU A 31 28.44 9.03 -4.23
C LEU A 31 29.11 9.48 -5.53
N ARG A 32 30.42 9.23 -5.64
CA ARG A 32 31.20 9.46 -6.85
C ARG A 32 31.54 8.12 -7.50
N PHE A 33 31.01 7.88 -8.70
CA PHE A 33 31.25 6.65 -9.43
C PHE A 33 32.27 6.84 -10.55
N SER A 34 33.14 5.84 -10.76
CA SER A 34 33.91 5.73 -11.99
C SER A 34 33.00 5.37 -13.17
N ARG A 35 33.43 5.64 -14.40
CA ARG A 35 32.62 5.42 -15.62
C ARG A 35 32.00 4.01 -15.67
N ASN A 36 32.80 2.96 -15.50
CA ASN A 36 32.31 1.57 -15.56
C ASN A 36 31.37 1.21 -14.40
N ARG A 37 31.51 1.84 -13.23
CA ARG A 37 30.58 1.66 -12.10
C ARG A 37 29.27 2.38 -12.36
N TYR A 38 29.32 3.59 -12.90
CA TYR A 38 28.15 4.37 -13.28
C TYR A 38 27.33 3.66 -14.35
N LEU A 39 27.97 3.14 -15.40
CA LEU A 39 27.28 2.39 -16.46
C LEU A 39 26.57 1.15 -15.91
N ARG A 40 27.22 0.36 -15.03
CA ARG A 40 26.57 -0.78 -14.37
C ARG A 40 25.37 -0.38 -13.54
N HIS A 41 25.49 0.69 -12.75
CA HIS A 41 24.37 1.22 -11.97
C HIS A 41 23.22 1.66 -12.87
N TRP A 42 23.51 2.37 -13.96
CA TRP A 42 22.52 2.82 -14.94
C TRP A 42 21.79 1.64 -15.59
N THR A 43 22.51 0.58 -15.99
CA THR A 43 21.89 -0.62 -16.55
C THR A 43 20.95 -1.30 -15.57
N ILE A 44 21.37 -1.50 -14.31
CA ILE A 44 20.53 -2.10 -13.26
C ILE A 44 19.29 -1.23 -13.03
N HIS A 45 19.47 0.09 -12.92
CA HIS A 45 18.37 1.03 -12.72
C HIS A 45 17.37 0.97 -13.89
N ARG A 46 17.86 0.93 -15.12
CA ARG A 46 16.99 0.85 -16.31
C ARG A 46 16.25 -0.47 -16.40
N ALA A 47 16.91 -1.59 -16.10
CA ALA A 47 16.29 -2.91 -16.04
C ALA A 47 15.17 -2.95 -14.98
N TRP A 48 15.40 -2.36 -13.81
CA TRP A 48 14.39 -2.23 -12.76
C TRP A 48 13.19 -1.39 -13.20
N GLN A 49 13.42 -0.22 -13.82
CA GLN A 49 12.33 0.60 -14.36
C GLN A 49 11.50 -0.16 -15.40
N LEU A 50 12.15 -0.91 -16.28
CA LEU A 50 11.48 -1.73 -17.29
C LEU A 50 10.63 -2.82 -16.63
N PHE A 51 11.20 -3.55 -15.66
CA PHE A 51 10.47 -4.55 -14.88
C PHE A 51 9.25 -3.94 -14.20
N GLN A 52 9.39 -2.81 -13.49
CA GLN A 52 8.27 -2.12 -12.87
C GLN A 52 7.19 -1.69 -13.87
N ALA A 53 7.59 -1.23 -15.07
CA ALA A 53 6.63 -0.88 -16.13
C ALA A 53 5.87 -2.11 -16.63
N GLN A 54 6.54 -3.25 -16.79
CA GLN A 54 5.89 -4.52 -17.14
C GLN A 54 4.92 -4.98 -16.06
N GLN A 55 5.30 -4.88 -14.77
CA GLN A 55 4.43 -5.25 -13.66
C GLN A 55 3.18 -4.37 -13.59
N ARG A 56 3.30 -3.04 -13.77
CA ARG A 56 2.14 -2.13 -13.85
C ARG A 56 1.23 -2.49 -15.02
N ARG A 57 1.78 -2.68 -16.21
CA ARG A 57 1.00 -3.07 -17.40
C ARG A 57 0.28 -4.40 -17.18
N LYS A 58 0.95 -5.40 -16.58
CA LYS A 58 0.33 -6.69 -16.27
C LYS A 58 -0.86 -6.52 -15.31
N HIS A 59 -0.69 -5.70 -14.27
CA HIS A 59 -1.76 -5.41 -13.33
C HIS A 59 -2.94 -4.68 -14.00
N GLU A 60 -2.67 -3.66 -14.80
CA GLU A 60 -3.70 -2.92 -15.55
C GLU A 60 -4.48 -3.83 -16.50
N LEU A 61 -3.80 -4.71 -17.24
CA LEU A 61 -4.45 -5.66 -18.14
C LEU A 61 -5.32 -6.67 -17.39
N GLU A 62 -4.87 -7.14 -16.23
CA GLU A 62 -5.67 -8.05 -15.40
C GLU A 62 -6.91 -7.34 -14.83
N MET A 63 -6.78 -6.09 -14.38
CA MET A 63 -7.93 -5.28 -13.95
C MET A 63 -8.90 -5.02 -15.11
N MET A 64 -8.41 -4.73 -16.31
CA MET A 64 -9.24 -4.59 -17.52
C MET A 64 -9.97 -5.89 -17.86
N ARG A 65 -9.29 -7.04 -17.76
CA ARG A 65 -9.91 -8.35 -17.96
C ARG A 65 -11.04 -8.60 -16.97
N GLN A 66 -10.80 -8.36 -15.69
CA GLN A 66 -11.82 -8.51 -14.64
C GLN A 66 -13.00 -7.57 -14.89
N TYR A 67 -12.73 -6.31 -15.26
CA TYR A 67 -13.77 -5.34 -15.61
C TYR A 67 -14.62 -5.80 -16.80
N GLN A 68 -13.99 -6.23 -17.89
CA GLN A 68 -14.71 -6.73 -19.06
C GLN A 68 -15.58 -7.95 -18.70
N SER A 69 -15.04 -8.89 -17.94
CA SER A 69 -15.80 -10.06 -17.48
C SER A 69 -17.00 -9.68 -16.61
N MET A 70 -16.85 -8.68 -15.73
CA MET A 70 -17.97 -8.16 -14.92
C MET A 70 -19.01 -7.47 -15.80
N GLN A 71 -18.58 -6.71 -16.81
CA GLN A 71 -19.47 -6.02 -17.73
C GLN A 71 -20.29 -7.03 -18.55
N ASP A 72 -19.66 -8.04 -19.12
CA ASP A 72 -20.32 -9.07 -19.93
C ASP A 72 -21.38 -9.82 -19.10
N ALA A 73 -21.04 -10.23 -17.87
CA ALA A 73 -21.98 -10.87 -16.95
C ALA A 73 -23.16 -9.95 -16.57
N CYS A 74 -22.91 -8.64 -16.40
CA CYS A 74 -23.97 -7.68 -16.11
C CYS A 74 -24.90 -7.47 -17.31
N GLU A 75 -24.37 -7.45 -18.54
CA GLU A 75 -25.18 -7.35 -19.76
C GLU A 75 -26.04 -8.60 -19.98
N GLU A 76 -25.50 -9.79 -19.67
CA GLU A 76 -26.26 -11.04 -19.66
C GLU A 76 -27.40 -10.98 -18.63
N LEU A 77 -27.15 -10.51 -17.41
CA LEU A 77 -28.20 -10.32 -16.39
C LEU A 77 -29.26 -9.29 -16.80
N ARG A 78 -28.88 -8.28 -17.59
CA ARG A 78 -29.79 -7.22 -18.04
C ARG A 78 -30.74 -7.70 -19.14
N THR A 79 -30.29 -8.59 -20.02
CA THR A 79 -31.00 -8.94 -21.26
C THR A 79 -31.32 -10.43 -21.39
N GLY A 80 -30.43 -11.31 -20.94
CA GLY A 80 -30.51 -12.76 -21.12
C GLY A 80 -31.28 -13.52 -20.03
N ALA A 81 -31.44 -12.93 -18.84
CA ALA A 81 -32.07 -13.62 -17.70
C ALA A 81 -33.61 -13.78 -17.80
N GLY A 82 -34.26 -13.17 -18.81
CA GLY A 82 -35.70 -13.31 -19.04
C GLY A 82 -36.61 -12.66 -17.97
N ASP A 83 -36.02 -11.91 -17.03
CA ASP A 83 -36.69 -11.32 -15.87
C ASP A 83 -36.97 -9.80 -16.03
N GLY A 84 -36.79 -9.28 -17.25
CA GLY A 84 -36.90 -7.86 -17.55
C GLY A 84 -35.84 -6.99 -16.87
N GLY A 85 -34.67 -7.54 -16.51
CA GLY A 85 -33.56 -6.83 -15.88
C GLY A 85 -33.77 -6.57 -14.38
N LYS A 86 -34.61 -7.36 -13.72
CA LYS A 86 -34.84 -7.25 -12.26
C LYS A 86 -33.56 -7.58 -11.49
N LEU A 87 -32.90 -8.70 -11.78
CA LEU A 87 -31.66 -9.14 -11.15
C LEU A 87 -30.53 -8.14 -11.36
N PHE A 88 -30.42 -7.56 -12.56
CA PHE A 88 -29.48 -6.48 -12.85
C PHE A 88 -29.71 -5.24 -11.96
N ARG A 89 -30.96 -4.80 -11.78
CA ARG A 89 -31.26 -3.66 -10.89
C ARG A 89 -30.91 -3.96 -9.43
N VAL A 90 -31.12 -5.20 -8.98
CA VAL A 90 -30.77 -5.62 -7.61
C VAL A 90 -29.25 -5.65 -7.42
N SER A 91 -28.49 -6.18 -8.37
CA SER A 91 -27.03 -6.24 -8.27
C SER A 91 -26.36 -4.86 -8.29
N MET A 92 -26.97 -3.88 -8.93
CA MET A 92 -26.48 -2.50 -8.96
C MET A 92 -26.75 -1.71 -7.67
N ASN A 93 -27.47 -2.27 -6.71
CA ASN A 93 -27.70 -1.63 -5.42
C ASN A 93 -26.39 -1.43 -4.65
N LYS A 94 -26.14 -0.20 -4.18
CA LYS A 94 -24.93 0.17 -3.43
C LYS A 94 -25.14 0.26 -1.91
N LYS A 95 -26.26 -0.25 -1.40
CA LYS A 95 -26.55 -0.30 0.04
C LYS A 95 -25.44 -1.05 0.79
N GLY A 96 -24.92 -0.47 1.88
CA GLY A 96 -23.88 -1.08 2.71
C GLY A 96 -22.44 -0.87 2.22
N ILE A 97 -22.22 -0.58 0.93
CA ILE A 97 -20.86 -0.54 0.36
C ILE A 97 -19.98 0.56 0.98
N PHE A 98 -20.57 1.73 1.25
CA PHE A 98 -19.87 2.88 1.82
C PHE A 98 -20.05 3.03 3.34
N THR A 99 -20.77 2.10 3.98
CA THR A 99 -21.05 2.14 5.43
C THR A 99 -20.45 0.95 6.17
N ASP A 100 -20.56 -0.25 5.61
CA ASP A 100 -20.20 -1.50 6.27
C ASP A 100 -18.73 -1.88 5.97
N MET A 101 -18.20 -1.39 4.85
CA MET A 101 -16.82 -1.59 4.41
C MET A 101 -16.40 -3.07 4.38
N PHE A 102 -15.10 -3.34 4.24
CA PHE A 102 -14.56 -4.69 4.25
C PHE A 102 -14.47 -5.21 5.69
N PRO A 103 -14.82 -6.48 5.98
CA PRO A 103 -14.60 -7.06 7.30
C PRO A 103 -13.12 -6.97 7.71
N ILE A 104 -12.84 -6.47 8.92
CA ILE A 104 -11.46 -6.24 9.39
C ILE A 104 -10.63 -7.54 9.45
N GLU A 105 -11.29 -8.69 9.63
CA GLU A 105 -10.65 -10.02 9.59
C GLU A 105 -10.08 -10.35 8.20
N TYR A 106 -10.71 -9.86 7.13
CA TYR A 106 -10.24 -10.03 5.76
C TYR A 106 -9.14 -9.01 5.39
N ALA A 107 -9.17 -7.82 5.98
CA ALA A 107 -8.20 -6.75 5.72
C ALA A 107 -6.80 -7.00 6.32
N ARG A 108 -6.50 -8.23 6.76
CA ARG A 108 -5.18 -8.60 7.30
C ARG A 108 -4.12 -8.56 6.19
N MET A 109 -3.00 -7.89 6.47
CA MET A 109 -1.89 -7.79 5.53
C MET A 109 -1.16 -9.12 5.38
N GLN A 110 -0.60 -9.35 4.20
CA GLN A 110 0.31 -10.48 3.96
C GLN A 110 1.57 -10.32 4.82
N THR A 111 2.05 -11.43 5.39
CA THR A 111 3.24 -11.50 6.25
C THR A 111 4.32 -12.33 5.57
N GLU A 112 5.59 -12.08 5.91
CA GLU A 112 6.75 -12.80 5.34
C GLU A 112 6.73 -14.30 5.69
N SER A 113 6.22 -14.66 6.85
CA SER A 113 6.09 -16.05 7.33
C SER A 113 4.71 -16.27 7.92
N PRO A 114 4.08 -17.45 7.72
CA PRO A 114 2.74 -17.71 8.22
C PRO A 114 2.71 -17.72 9.76
N PRO A 115 1.53 -17.47 10.37
CA PRO A 115 1.35 -17.66 11.81
C PRO A 115 1.47 -19.14 12.17
N SER A 116 1.83 -19.45 13.43
CA SER A 116 1.97 -20.81 13.93
C SER A 116 0.70 -21.66 13.73
N ASP A 117 -0.46 -21.06 13.96
CA ASP A 117 -1.76 -21.75 13.83
C ASP A 117 -2.30 -21.75 12.39
N GLY A 118 -1.65 -21.05 11.45
CA GLY A 118 -2.05 -21.00 10.05
C GLY A 118 -3.45 -20.44 9.81
N TRP A 119 -4.46 -21.33 9.73
CA TRP A 119 -5.86 -21.02 9.45
C TRP A 119 -6.80 -21.57 10.54
N ASN A 120 -7.79 -20.77 10.95
CA ASN A 120 -8.78 -21.19 11.94
C ASN A 120 -9.90 -22.03 11.28
N HIS A 121 -9.82 -23.35 11.42
CA HIS A 121 -10.86 -24.29 10.94
C HIS A 121 -12.10 -24.34 11.84
N ASP A 122 -12.00 -23.87 13.08
CA ASP A 122 -13.07 -23.91 14.09
C ASP A 122 -13.92 -22.63 14.11
N TRP A 123 -13.81 -21.78 13.09
CA TRP A 123 -14.55 -20.52 13.04
C TRP A 123 -16.05 -20.73 13.23
N LYS A 124 -16.64 -19.98 14.17
CA LYS A 124 -18.09 -19.94 14.43
C LYS A 124 -18.58 -18.50 14.34
N LYS A 125 -19.81 -18.32 13.88
CA LYS A 125 -20.47 -17.01 13.83
C LYS A 125 -20.53 -16.42 15.26
N PRO A 126 -20.02 -15.19 15.49
CA PRO A 126 -20.14 -14.54 16.79
C PRO A 126 -21.61 -14.42 17.19
N GLY A 127 -22.00 -14.99 18.34
CA GLY A 127 -23.36 -14.89 18.89
C GLY A 127 -24.25 -16.13 18.78
N GLN A 128 -23.81 -17.22 18.15
CA GLN A 128 -24.41 -18.54 18.39
C GLN A 128 -23.63 -19.21 19.53
N LYS A 129 -24.24 -19.31 20.72
CA LYS A 129 -23.81 -20.24 21.78
C LYS A 129 -24.25 -21.64 21.40
#